data_AF-A0A9D1HY86-F1
#
_entry.id   AF-A0A9D1HY86-F1
#
_cell.length_a   1.000
_cell.length_b   1.000
_cell.length_c   1.000
_cell.angle_alpha   90.00
_cell.angle_beta   90.00
_cell.angle_gamma   90.00
#
_symmetry.space_group_name_H-M   'P 1'
#
loop_
_entity.id
_entity.type
_entity.pdbx_description
1 polymer ?
#
loop_
_entity_poly.entity_id
_entity_poly.type
_entity_poly.pdbx_seq_one_letter_code
_entity_poly.pdbx_strand_id
1 'polypeptide(L)'
;MSETMLRHVNVPPAQTWNYLKINDITLTAPEPPATSTAAPSQLADIEMGSGTEATAWADAATPERRLVYVEPDTSETVRIFVDDEHPLLATDIVVGAGGSVRIAVTEALTASSASSQLASSCLRIHAEHDARVELITVVAGTAQPQFLDNVGIRLDERAYLESRQYVLTASTTALGLAVDLAGNHARADMRLRYLVRSEEMLDVNYLARMHGCDSRCDISISGVLENGAKKTVRDTIDLAHGGKRARGREDETVLLAGDHVVNKSLPVILCDEDDVAGDHGATIGSLSQEQLSYLADRGLVPAEATALFSRAVADDAHAHADSATRKIIRAAAQLIWNADVAQELQCAEEDMD
;
A
#
# COMPACT_ATOMS: atom_id res chain seq x y z
N MET A 1 -17.80 17.50 14.31
CA MET A 1 -18.30 16.10 14.26
C MET A 1 -17.68 15.37 15.44
N SER A 2 -18.32 14.33 15.98
CA SER A 2 -17.68 13.53 17.03
C SER A 2 -16.59 12.67 16.40
N GLU A 3 -15.47 12.50 17.10
CA GLU A 3 -14.29 11.76 16.64
C GLU A 3 -14.11 10.49 17.47
N THR A 4 -13.67 9.42 16.82
CA THR A 4 -13.27 8.16 17.45
C THR A 4 -11.80 7.86 17.17
N MET A 5 -11.18 7.09 18.05
CA MET A 5 -9.77 6.67 17.92
C MET A 5 -9.74 5.23 17.38
N LEU A 6 -9.23 5.05 16.17
CA LEU A 6 -8.90 3.72 15.65
C LEU A 6 -7.54 3.33 16.17
N ARG A 7 -7.53 2.56 17.26
CA ARG A 7 -6.31 2.06 17.89
C ARG A 7 -5.94 0.73 17.26
N HIS A 8 -4.64 0.43 17.23
CA HIS A 8 -4.16 -0.86 16.75
C HIS A 8 -4.63 -1.17 15.34
N VAL A 9 -4.57 -0.18 14.44
CA VAL A 9 -4.71 -0.47 13.01
C VAL A 9 -3.57 -1.41 12.58
N ASN A 10 -3.78 -2.23 11.56
CA ASN A 10 -2.73 -3.09 10.98
C ASN A 10 -2.20 -4.16 11.95
N VAL A 11 -3.09 -4.74 12.78
CA VAL A 11 -2.71 -5.85 13.67
C VAL A 11 -2.27 -7.06 12.83
N PRO A 12 -1.07 -7.62 13.07
CA PRO A 12 -0.62 -8.83 12.39
C PRO A 12 -1.44 -10.06 12.82
N PRO A 13 -1.49 -11.11 11.99
CA PRO A 13 -2.31 -12.30 12.27
C PRO A 13 -1.79 -13.14 13.44
N ALA A 14 -0.55 -12.93 13.86
CA ALA A 14 0.06 -13.61 14.99
C ALA A 14 0.42 -12.62 16.10
N GLN A 15 0.37 -13.07 17.35
CA GLN A 15 0.75 -12.23 18.49
C GLN A 15 2.23 -11.85 18.40
N THR A 16 2.49 -10.56 18.52
CA THR A 16 3.85 -10.00 18.54
C THR A 16 4.23 -9.50 19.92
N TRP A 17 5.53 -9.27 20.14
CA TRP A 17 6.00 -8.78 21.42
C TRP A 17 5.67 -7.30 21.63
N ASN A 18 4.90 -6.99 22.67
CA ASN A 18 4.35 -5.64 22.92
C ASN A 18 5.42 -4.56 23.22
N TYR A 19 6.65 -4.93 23.59
CA TYR A 19 7.70 -3.97 23.94
C TYR A 19 8.07 -3.02 22.80
N LEU A 20 8.08 -3.53 21.56
CA LEU A 20 8.48 -2.75 20.38
C LEU A 20 7.38 -1.82 19.86
N LYS A 21 6.16 -1.90 20.44
CA LYS A 21 5.02 -1.05 20.07
C LYS A 21 4.77 -1.05 18.56
N ILE A 22 4.83 -2.24 17.96
CA ILE A 22 4.67 -2.42 16.52
C ILE A 22 3.20 -2.45 16.11
N ASN A 23 2.25 -2.47 17.04
CA ASN A 23 0.81 -2.44 16.73
C ASN A 23 0.16 -1.18 17.31
N ASP A 24 0.93 -0.12 17.57
CA ASP A 24 0.47 1.05 18.35
C ASP A 24 -0.01 2.21 17.48
N ILE A 25 -0.06 2.06 16.15
CA ILE A 25 -0.58 3.13 15.30
C ILE A 25 -2.03 3.44 15.69
N THR A 26 -2.34 4.73 15.78
CA THR A 26 -3.66 5.24 16.09
C THR A 26 -4.04 6.28 15.07
N LEU A 27 -5.24 6.16 14.52
CA LEU A 27 -5.83 7.16 13.62
C LEU A 27 -7.00 7.86 14.31
N THR A 28 -7.17 9.13 14.00
CA THR A 28 -8.34 9.93 14.36
C THR A 28 -9.34 9.83 13.23
N ALA A 29 -10.51 9.28 13.52
CA ALA A 29 -11.54 9.03 12.53
C ALA A 29 -12.86 9.68 12.93
N PRO A 30 -13.72 10.07 11.97
CA PRO A 30 -15.09 10.45 12.27
C PRO A 30 -15.86 9.28 12.89
N GLU A 31 -16.79 9.58 13.80
CA GLU A 31 -17.75 8.58 14.25
C GLU A 31 -18.61 8.09 13.06
N PRO A 32 -18.72 6.76 12.85
CA PRO A 32 -19.62 6.21 11.86
C PRO A 32 -21.09 6.60 12.14
N PRO A 33 -21.93 6.74 11.10
CA PRO A 33 -23.35 7.03 11.29
C PRO A 33 -24.05 5.94 12.11
N ALA A 34 -24.83 6.34 13.13
CA ALA A 34 -25.45 5.46 14.13
C ALA A 34 -26.42 4.40 13.57
N THR A 35 -26.90 4.57 12.33
CA THR A 35 -27.81 3.66 11.61
C THR A 35 -27.14 2.84 10.51
N SER A 36 -25.80 2.86 10.41
CA SER A 36 -25.10 2.04 9.43
C SER A 36 -25.16 0.55 9.80
N THR A 37 -26.15 -0.14 9.26
CA THR A 37 -25.97 -1.55 8.89
C THR A 37 -25.36 -1.55 7.49
N ALA A 38 -24.05 -1.83 7.40
CA ALA A 38 -23.41 -2.05 6.11
C ALA A 38 -24.21 -3.11 5.35
N ALA A 39 -24.55 -2.86 4.09
CA ALA A 39 -25.07 -3.91 3.24
C ALA A 39 -24.04 -5.05 3.22
N PRO A 40 -24.41 -6.31 3.50
CA PRO A 40 -23.43 -7.40 3.53
C PRO A 40 -22.77 -7.47 2.16
N SER A 41 -21.48 -7.18 2.12
CA SER A 41 -20.66 -7.38 0.94
C SER A 41 -20.79 -8.85 0.53
N GLN A 42 -20.95 -9.12 -0.76
CA GLN A 42 -20.83 -10.49 -1.27
C GLN A 42 -19.42 -11.05 -1.04
N LEU A 43 -18.47 -10.16 -0.74
CA LEU A 43 -17.07 -10.43 -0.43
C LEU A 43 -16.76 -10.21 1.06
N ALA A 44 -17.76 -10.21 1.94
CA ALA A 44 -17.58 -9.92 3.38
C ALA A 44 -16.63 -10.89 4.09
N ASP A 45 -16.46 -12.11 3.55
CA ASP A 45 -15.56 -13.13 4.09
C ASP A 45 -14.09 -12.92 3.69
N ILE A 46 -13.79 -11.97 2.80
CA ILE A 46 -12.40 -11.65 2.42
C ILE A 46 -11.68 -11.00 3.61
N GLU A 47 -10.56 -11.62 4.02
CA GLU A 47 -9.66 -11.06 5.04
C GLU A 47 -9.09 -9.73 4.56
N MET A 48 -9.08 -8.73 5.44
CA MET A 48 -8.70 -7.35 5.13
C MET A 48 -7.39 -6.98 5.83
N GLY A 49 -6.53 -6.23 5.15
CA GLY A 49 -5.18 -5.95 5.63
C GLY A 49 -5.09 -5.02 6.84
N SER A 50 -6.09 -4.16 7.10
CA SER A 50 -6.04 -3.23 8.24
C SER A 50 -6.47 -3.84 9.58
N GLY A 51 -6.86 -5.12 9.61
CA GLY A 51 -7.36 -5.80 10.80
C GLY A 51 -8.86 -5.56 11.05
N THR A 52 -9.42 -6.36 11.98
CA THR A 52 -10.88 -6.45 12.17
C THR A 52 -11.53 -5.14 12.63
N GLU A 53 -10.94 -4.43 13.60
CA GLU A 53 -11.54 -3.20 14.15
C GLU A 53 -11.54 -2.05 13.13
N ALA A 54 -10.42 -1.82 12.43
CA ALA A 54 -10.33 -0.80 11.40
C ALA A 54 -11.24 -1.12 10.20
N THR A 55 -11.34 -2.40 9.83
CA THR A 55 -12.26 -2.85 8.77
C THR A 55 -13.71 -2.63 9.16
N ALA A 56 -14.11 -2.99 10.39
CA ALA A 56 -15.46 -2.78 10.88
C ALA A 56 -15.81 -1.28 10.92
N TRP A 57 -14.87 -0.42 11.31
CA TRP A 57 -15.05 1.02 11.21
C TRP A 57 -15.22 1.48 9.75
N ALA A 58 -14.36 1.03 8.83
CA ALA A 58 -14.43 1.43 7.43
C ALA A 58 -15.78 1.05 6.80
N ASP A 59 -16.23 -0.19 7.02
CA ASP A 59 -17.55 -0.66 6.57
C ASP A 59 -18.70 0.17 7.16
N ALA A 60 -18.61 0.54 8.44
CA ALA A 60 -19.63 1.36 9.08
C ALA A 60 -19.61 2.83 8.60
N ALA A 61 -18.43 3.35 8.26
CA ALA A 61 -18.24 4.71 7.78
C ALA A 61 -18.70 4.88 6.32
N THR A 62 -18.70 3.79 5.54
CA THR A 62 -19.13 3.76 4.14
C THR A 62 -20.25 2.73 3.91
N PRO A 63 -21.49 3.02 4.34
CA PRO A 63 -22.61 2.07 4.21
C PRO A 63 -23.00 1.80 2.74
N GLU A 64 -22.73 2.76 1.85
CA GLU A 64 -22.87 2.59 0.40
C GLU A 64 -21.53 2.10 -0.17
N ARG A 65 -21.54 0.89 -0.74
CA ARG A 65 -20.37 0.29 -1.41
C ARG A 65 -20.61 0.27 -2.92
N ARG A 66 -19.63 0.72 -3.70
CA ARG A 66 -19.64 0.58 -5.16
C ARG A 66 -19.33 -0.88 -5.51
N LEU A 67 -20.22 -1.56 -6.21
CA LEU A 67 -19.96 -2.90 -6.76
C LEU A 67 -19.56 -2.80 -8.24
N VAL A 68 -18.48 -3.46 -8.62
CA VAL A 68 -18.04 -3.62 -10.00
C VAL A 68 -17.94 -5.11 -10.33
N TYR A 69 -18.56 -5.50 -11.44
CA TYR A 69 -18.41 -6.84 -12.01
C TYR A 69 -17.68 -6.73 -13.34
N VAL A 70 -16.56 -7.42 -13.48
CA VAL A 70 -15.83 -7.56 -14.75
C VAL A 70 -16.24 -8.89 -15.36
N GLU A 71 -16.86 -8.84 -16.53
CA GLU A 71 -17.35 -10.03 -17.21
C GLU A 71 -16.20 -10.99 -17.59
N PRO A 72 -16.44 -12.32 -17.63
CA PRO A 72 -15.44 -13.29 -18.04
C PRO A 72 -14.79 -12.96 -19.40
N ASP A 73 -13.48 -13.19 -19.50
CA ASP A 73 -12.66 -12.93 -20.70
C ASP A 73 -12.70 -11.47 -21.22
N THR A 74 -13.18 -10.51 -20.41
CA THR A 74 -13.18 -9.09 -20.76
C THR A 74 -12.08 -8.32 -20.03
N SER A 75 -11.91 -7.05 -20.37
CA SER A 75 -10.93 -6.18 -19.72
C SER A 75 -11.55 -4.84 -19.35
N GLU A 76 -11.37 -4.43 -18.10
CA GLU A 76 -11.96 -3.20 -17.55
C GLU A 76 -10.92 -2.34 -16.84
N THR A 77 -11.21 -1.04 -16.72
CA THR A 77 -10.41 -0.11 -15.92
C THR A 77 -11.28 0.57 -14.87
N VAL A 78 -10.90 0.42 -13.61
CA VAL A 78 -11.61 1.02 -12.47
C VAL A 78 -10.75 2.12 -11.86
N ARG A 79 -11.35 3.29 -11.67
CA ARG A 79 -10.71 4.42 -10.98
C ARG A 79 -11.43 4.66 -9.66
N ILE A 80 -10.65 4.84 -8.60
CA ILE A 80 -11.08 5.21 -7.25
C ILE A 80 -10.27 6.43 -6.86
N PHE A 81 -10.96 7.54 -6.59
CA PHE A 81 -10.32 8.81 -6.26
C PHE A 81 -10.86 9.27 -4.91
N VAL A 82 -10.02 9.25 -3.87
CA VAL A 82 -10.35 9.70 -2.52
C VAL A 82 -9.81 11.11 -2.36
N ASP A 83 -10.72 12.07 -2.17
CA ASP A 83 -10.42 13.50 -2.11
C ASP A 83 -11.18 14.22 -1.00
N ASP A 84 -11.06 15.54 -0.93
CA ASP A 84 -11.72 16.34 0.10
C ASP A 84 -13.26 16.30 0.02
N GLU A 85 -13.84 15.98 -1.15
CA GLU A 85 -15.30 15.83 -1.35
C GLU A 85 -15.78 14.42 -1.00
N HIS A 86 -14.96 13.40 -1.30
CA HIS A 86 -15.23 11.98 -1.09
C HIS A 86 -14.10 11.33 -0.27
N PRO A 87 -13.93 11.71 1.01
CA PRO A 87 -12.78 11.26 1.79
C PRO A 87 -12.87 9.81 2.26
N LEU A 88 -14.05 9.19 2.20
CA LEU A 88 -14.26 7.81 2.63
C LEU A 88 -14.98 7.05 1.52
N LEU A 89 -14.33 6.04 0.95
CA LEU A 89 -14.89 5.25 -0.15
C LEU A 89 -14.75 3.74 0.10
N ALA A 90 -15.77 3.01 -0.32
CA ALA A 90 -15.77 1.55 -0.32
C ALA A 90 -16.13 1.01 -1.70
N THR A 91 -15.33 0.05 -2.19
CA THR A 91 -15.55 -0.60 -3.48
C THR A 91 -15.34 -2.11 -3.35
N ASP A 92 -16.24 -2.89 -3.95
CA ASP A 92 -16.14 -4.33 -4.12
C ASP A 92 -16.01 -4.64 -5.61
N ILE A 93 -15.07 -5.51 -5.98
CA ILE A 93 -14.81 -5.88 -7.37
C ILE A 93 -14.81 -7.40 -7.48
N VAL A 94 -15.59 -7.93 -8.40
CA VAL A 94 -15.51 -9.34 -8.82
C VAL A 94 -14.98 -9.37 -10.24
N VAL A 95 -13.89 -10.10 -10.45
CA VAL A 95 -13.28 -10.32 -11.75
C VAL A 95 -13.62 -11.72 -12.21
N GLY A 96 -14.51 -11.82 -13.20
CA GLY A 96 -14.94 -13.08 -13.78
C GLY A 96 -13.78 -13.86 -14.39
N ALA A 97 -13.95 -15.16 -14.53
CA ALA A 97 -12.96 -16.07 -15.08
C ALA A 97 -12.26 -15.55 -16.34
N GLY A 98 -10.92 -15.60 -16.37
CA GLY A 98 -10.11 -15.11 -17.50
C GLY A 98 -10.16 -13.58 -17.73
N GLY A 99 -10.96 -12.85 -16.96
CA GLY A 99 -11.08 -11.39 -17.05
C GLY A 99 -9.83 -10.66 -16.54
N SER A 100 -9.68 -9.42 -16.96
CA SER A 100 -8.56 -8.55 -16.52
C SER A 100 -9.09 -7.22 -16.02
N VAL A 101 -8.56 -6.72 -14.92
CA VAL A 101 -8.90 -5.39 -14.41
C VAL A 101 -7.64 -4.60 -14.08
N ARG A 102 -7.59 -3.35 -14.53
CA ARG A 102 -6.64 -2.35 -14.05
C ARG A 102 -7.35 -1.40 -13.09
N ILE A 103 -6.86 -1.30 -11.87
CA ILE A 103 -7.45 -0.49 -10.81
C ILE A 103 -6.45 0.60 -10.45
N ALA A 104 -6.86 1.86 -10.60
CA ALA A 104 -6.09 3.02 -10.17
C ALA A 104 -6.78 3.64 -8.94
N VAL A 105 -6.14 3.55 -7.78
CA VAL A 105 -6.54 4.20 -6.54
C VAL A 105 -5.64 5.42 -6.33
N THR A 106 -6.25 6.59 -6.23
CA THR A 106 -5.53 7.82 -5.87
C THR A 106 -6.13 8.38 -4.60
N GLU A 107 -5.31 8.49 -3.55
CA GLU A 107 -5.70 9.06 -2.28
C GLU A 107 -4.96 10.38 -2.08
N ALA A 108 -5.69 11.48 -2.21
CA ALA A 108 -5.11 12.80 -2.19
C ALA A 108 -6.02 13.82 -1.50
N LEU A 109 -5.60 14.28 -0.32
CA LEU A 109 -6.27 15.34 0.42
C LEU A 109 -5.42 16.61 0.40
N THR A 110 -6.09 17.75 0.16
CA THR A 110 -5.48 19.08 0.19
C THR A 110 -5.72 19.83 1.50
N ALA A 111 -6.59 19.30 2.37
CA ALA A 111 -7.02 19.84 3.66
C ALA A 111 -7.49 21.32 3.59
N SER A 112 -8.25 21.66 2.56
CA SER A 112 -8.89 22.97 2.42
C SER A 112 -10.06 23.19 3.39
N SER A 113 -10.54 22.13 4.06
CA SER A 113 -11.61 22.18 5.05
C SER A 113 -11.16 21.58 6.39
N ALA A 114 -11.51 22.23 7.50
CA ALA A 114 -11.20 21.76 8.86
C ALA A 114 -11.91 20.44 9.25
N SER A 115 -12.71 19.86 8.35
CA SER A 115 -13.61 18.73 8.63
C SER A 115 -13.10 17.35 8.19
N SER A 116 -12.11 17.25 7.29
CA SER A 116 -11.59 15.96 6.83
C SER A 116 -10.12 15.79 7.23
N GLN A 117 -9.89 15.05 8.31
CA GLN A 117 -8.54 14.71 8.79
C GLN A 117 -8.09 13.30 8.39
N LEU A 118 -9.00 12.48 7.85
CA LEU A 118 -8.74 11.10 7.45
C LEU A 118 -9.34 10.85 6.07
N ALA A 119 -8.51 10.38 5.14
CA ALA A 119 -8.93 9.71 3.93
C ALA A 119 -8.90 8.20 4.15
N SER A 120 -9.90 7.48 3.64
CA SER A 120 -9.90 6.02 3.68
C SER A 120 -10.49 5.40 2.42
N SER A 121 -9.80 4.38 1.91
CA SER A 121 -10.33 3.47 0.91
C SER A 121 -10.48 2.06 1.51
N CYS A 122 -11.62 1.42 1.23
CA CYS A 122 -11.89 0.03 1.61
C CYS A 122 -12.21 -0.78 0.35
N LEU A 123 -11.23 -1.52 -0.17
CA LEU A 123 -11.29 -2.22 -1.45
C LEU A 123 -11.28 -3.75 -1.24
N ARG A 124 -12.32 -4.43 -1.72
CA ARG A 124 -12.39 -5.90 -1.76
C ARG A 124 -12.36 -6.39 -3.19
N ILE A 125 -11.54 -7.40 -3.47
CA ILE A 125 -11.42 -7.98 -4.81
C ILE A 125 -11.51 -9.50 -4.73
N HIS A 126 -12.41 -10.10 -5.50
CA HIS A 126 -12.39 -11.53 -5.78
C HIS A 126 -12.04 -11.73 -7.24
N ALA A 127 -10.89 -12.37 -7.50
CA ALA A 127 -10.46 -12.75 -8.83
C ALA A 127 -10.71 -14.25 -9.01
N GLU A 128 -11.62 -14.59 -9.92
CA GLU A 128 -11.91 -15.96 -10.30
C GLU A 128 -10.75 -16.59 -11.06
N HIS A 129 -10.89 -17.86 -11.42
CA HIS A 129 -9.81 -18.60 -12.06
C HIS A 129 -9.31 -17.93 -13.35
N ASP A 130 -8.00 -17.97 -13.58
CA ASP A 130 -7.32 -17.35 -14.72
C ASP A 130 -7.44 -15.81 -14.82
N ALA A 131 -8.10 -15.14 -13.86
CA ALA A 131 -8.27 -13.70 -13.87
C ALA A 131 -6.96 -12.94 -13.55
N ARG A 132 -6.89 -11.69 -13.99
CA ARG A 132 -5.73 -10.81 -13.80
C ARG A 132 -6.13 -9.49 -13.15
N VAL A 133 -5.42 -9.11 -12.10
CA VAL A 133 -5.64 -7.87 -11.36
C VAL A 133 -4.35 -7.06 -11.37
N GLU A 134 -4.40 -5.85 -11.91
CA GLU A 134 -3.35 -4.84 -11.74
C GLU A 134 -3.90 -3.74 -10.82
N LEU A 135 -3.33 -3.60 -9.62
CA LEU A 135 -3.73 -2.60 -8.63
C LEU A 135 -2.62 -1.59 -8.44
N ILE A 136 -2.89 -0.32 -8.73
CA ILE A 136 -1.96 0.79 -8.52
C ILE A 136 -2.58 1.75 -7.52
N THR A 137 -1.97 1.90 -6.35
CA THR A 137 -2.38 2.86 -5.32
C THR A 137 -1.32 3.94 -5.18
N VAL A 138 -1.73 5.20 -5.23
CA VAL A 138 -0.86 6.35 -4.95
C VAL A 138 -1.48 7.16 -3.81
N VAL A 139 -0.72 7.28 -2.72
CA VAL A 139 -1.05 8.11 -1.56
C VAL A 139 -0.16 9.34 -1.56
N ALA A 140 -0.78 10.52 -1.65
CA ALA A 140 -0.08 11.80 -1.63
C ALA A 140 -0.95 12.90 -1.01
N GLY A 141 -0.53 13.46 0.13
CA GLY A 141 -1.23 14.55 0.82
C GLY A 141 -0.39 15.82 0.95
N THR A 142 -1.02 16.99 0.91
CA THR A 142 -0.29 18.28 0.95
C THR A 142 -0.42 19.05 2.27
N ALA A 143 -1.24 18.57 3.22
CA ALA A 143 -1.63 19.36 4.40
C ALA A 143 -1.90 18.52 5.67
N GLN A 144 -0.98 17.59 5.97
CA GLN A 144 -1.03 16.68 7.12
C GLN A 144 -2.31 15.82 7.31
N PRO A 145 -2.98 15.33 6.26
CA PRO A 145 -4.04 14.32 6.42
C PRO A 145 -3.49 12.99 6.95
N GLN A 146 -4.38 12.21 7.57
CA GLN A 146 -4.20 10.80 7.83
C GLN A 146 -4.80 9.98 6.67
N PHE A 147 -4.24 8.81 6.40
CA PHE A 147 -4.74 7.88 5.39
C PHE A 147 -4.90 6.48 5.97
N LEU A 148 -6.00 5.81 5.61
CA LEU A 148 -6.28 4.40 5.86
C LEU A 148 -6.65 3.71 4.55
N ASP A 149 -5.67 3.09 3.90
CA ASP A 149 -5.86 2.22 2.74
C ASP A 149 -6.05 0.79 3.25
N ASN A 150 -7.22 0.20 3.03
CA ASN A 150 -7.59 -1.12 3.51
C ASN A 150 -8.05 -2.01 2.35
N VAL A 151 -7.22 -2.98 2.01
CA VAL A 151 -7.41 -3.85 0.84
C VAL A 151 -7.46 -5.32 1.28
N GLY A 152 -8.42 -6.05 0.73
CA GLY A 152 -8.53 -7.50 0.84
C GLY A 152 -8.75 -8.12 -0.54
N ILE A 153 -8.00 -9.16 -0.88
CA ILE A 153 -8.02 -9.80 -2.19
C ILE A 153 -8.09 -11.31 -2.02
N ARG A 154 -8.96 -11.97 -2.78
CA ARG A 154 -8.98 -13.42 -2.94
C ARG A 154 -8.67 -13.81 -4.38
N LEU A 155 -7.72 -14.72 -4.55
CA LEU A 155 -7.26 -15.24 -5.84
C LEU A 155 -7.61 -16.74 -5.95
N ASP A 156 -8.46 -17.08 -6.92
CA ASP A 156 -8.75 -18.47 -7.26
C ASP A 156 -7.67 -19.07 -8.19
N GLU A 157 -7.95 -20.25 -8.76
CA GLU A 157 -6.96 -21.06 -9.48
C GLU A 157 -6.31 -20.29 -10.65
N ARG A 158 -4.97 -20.25 -10.71
CA ARG A 158 -4.19 -19.53 -11.74
C ARG A 158 -4.48 -18.02 -11.84
N ALA A 159 -5.23 -17.42 -10.90
CA ALA A 159 -5.41 -15.98 -10.85
C ALA A 159 -4.09 -15.28 -10.52
N TYR A 160 -3.90 -14.08 -11.07
CA TYR A 160 -2.69 -13.29 -10.93
C TYR A 160 -2.99 -11.89 -10.42
N LEU A 161 -2.29 -11.48 -9.37
CA LEU A 161 -2.26 -10.12 -8.85
C LEU A 161 -0.89 -9.50 -9.09
N GLU A 162 -0.88 -8.29 -9.61
CA GLU A 162 0.22 -7.33 -9.49
C GLU A 162 -0.28 -6.10 -8.75
N SER A 163 0.26 -5.82 -7.56
CA SER A 163 -0.02 -4.60 -6.82
C SER A 163 1.21 -3.70 -6.71
N ARG A 164 1.01 -2.39 -6.88
CA ARG A 164 2.01 -1.34 -6.74
C ARG A 164 1.44 -0.22 -5.90
N GLN A 165 1.93 -0.07 -4.68
CA GLN A 165 1.55 1.01 -3.79
C GLN A 165 2.70 2.02 -3.69
N TYR A 166 2.37 3.30 -3.80
CA TYR A 166 3.31 4.41 -3.70
C TYR A 166 2.85 5.37 -2.59
N VAL A 167 3.75 5.70 -1.67
CA VAL A 167 3.53 6.74 -0.66
C VAL A 167 4.56 7.83 -0.85
N LEU A 168 4.11 9.05 -1.20
CA LEU A 168 5.04 10.16 -1.48
C LEU A 168 5.16 11.14 -0.30
N THR A 169 4.04 11.50 0.33
CA THR A 169 3.99 12.39 1.49
C THR A 169 2.60 12.32 2.14
N ALA A 170 2.54 12.35 3.46
CA ALA A 170 1.33 12.33 4.28
C ALA A 170 1.70 12.52 5.76
N SER A 171 0.79 12.93 6.65
CA SER A 171 1.12 12.98 8.09
C SER A 171 1.25 11.59 8.70
N THR A 172 0.23 10.77 8.52
CA THR A 172 0.20 9.40 9.04
C THR A 172 -0.57 8.52 8.07
N THR A 173 0.08 7.48 7.55
CA THR A 173 -0.51 6.56 6.59
C THR A 173 -0.49 5.15 7.14
N ALA A 174 -1.66 4.53 7.22
CA ALA A 174 -1.82 3.11 7.49
C ALA A 174 -2.23 2.41 6.18
N LEU A 175 -1.35 1.52 5.68
CA LEU A 175 -1.64 0.65 4.54
C LEU A 175 -1.89 -0.76 5.05
N GLY A 176 -3.00 -1.36 4.66
CA GLY A 176 -3.32 -2.75 4.93
C GLY A 176 -3.65 -3.47 3.62
N LEU A 177 -2.87 -4.50 3.28
CA LEU A 177 -3.14 -5.37 2.13
C LEU A 177 -3.10 -6.84 2.56
N ALA A 178 -4.25 -7.51 2.49
CA ALA A 178 -4.36 -8.95 2.67
C ALA A 178 -4.70 -9.65 1.35
N VAL A 179 -4.00 -10.73 1.03
CA VAL A 179 -4.18 -11.53 -0.18
C VAL A 179 -4.30 -13.00 0.21
N ASP A 180 -5.44 -13.59 -0.12
CA ASP A 180 -5.71 -15.03 -0.04
C ASP A 180 -5.43 -15.69 -1.39
N LEU A 181 -4.30 -16.38 -1.51
CA LEU A 181 -3.97 -17.25 -2.64
C LEU A 181 -4.67 -18.61 -2.45
N ALA A 182 -6.00 -18.58 -2.57
CA ALA A 182 -6.88 -19.70 -2.28
C ALA A 182 -6.75 -20.84 -3.31
N GLY A 183 -6.57 -20.49 -4.59
CA GLY A 183 -6.52 -21.44 -5.68
C GLY A 183 -5.11 -21.94 -6.02
N ASN A 184 -5.03 -23.15 -6.58
CA ASN A 184 -3.77 -23.70 -7.05
C ASN A 184 -3.15 -22.80 -8.13
N HIS A 185 -1.82 -22.70 -8.15
CA HIS A 185 -1.08 -21.87 -9.10
C HIS A 185 -1.42 -20.37 -9.08
N ALA A 186 -2.16 -19.88 -8.08
CA ALA A 186 -2.38 -18.46 -7.88
C ALA A 186 -1.04 -17.75 -7.63
N ARG A 187 -0.94 -16.50 -8.08
CA ARG A 187 0.29 -15.71 -7.99
C ARG A 187 0.01 -14.27 -7.56
N ALA A 188 0.86 -13.74 -6.69
CA ALA A 188 0.76 -12.36 -6.22
C ALA A 188 2.14 -11.69 -6.17
N ASP A 189 2.28 -10.61 -6.93
CA ASP A 189 3.43 -9.70 -6.91
C ASP A 189 3.00 -8.42 -6.19
N MET A 190 3.51 -8.16 -4.99
CA MET A 190 3.13 -7.02 -4.17
C MET A 190 4.32 -6.08 -3.97
N ARG A 191 4.21 -4.84 -4.47
CA ARG A 191 5.28 -3.85 -4.43
C ARG A 191 4.85 -2.60 -3.68
N LEU A 192 5.63 -2.21 -2.68
CA LEU A 192 5.49 -0.93 -1.99
C LEU A 192 6.74 -0.09 -2.25
N ARG A 193 6.53 1.15 -2.73
CA ARG A 193 7.57 2.18 -2.69
C ARG A 193 7.13 3.37 -1.87
N TYR A 194 8.03 3.90 -1.05
CA TYR A 194 7.69 5.03 -0.20
C TYR A 194 8.80 6.06 -0.02
N LEU A 195 8.37 7.28 0.23
CA LEU A 195 9.14 8.37 0.81
C LEU A 195 8.38 8.84 2.05
N VAL A 196 9.04 8.81 3.20
CA VAL A 196 8.49 9.32 4.47
C VAL A 196 9.50 10.31 5.03
N ARG A 197 9.04 11.48 5.45
CA ARG A 197 9.91 12.61 5.77
C ARG A 197 9.55 13.23 7.13
N SER A 198 10.47 14.02 7.68
CA SER A 198 10.16 14.90 8.82
C SER A 198 9.59 14.15 10.02
N GLU A 199 8.35 14.38 10.45
CA GLU A 199 7.70 13.65 11.55
C GLU A 199 6.58 12.71 11.06
N GLU A 200 6.53 12.45 9.76
CA GLU A 200 5.53 11.59 9.14
C GLU A 200 5.68 10.13 9.61
N MET A 201 4.56 9.42 9.62
CA MET A 201 4.49 8.03 10.05
C MET A 201 3.88 7.15 8.96
N LEU A 202 4.59 6.10 8.57
CA LEU A 202 4.10 5.05 7.68
C LEU A 202 3.96 3.75 8.45
N ASP A 203 2.81 3.12 8.35
CA ASP A 203 2.51 1.86 9.00
C ASP A 203 1.87 0.91 7.97
N VAL A 204 2.50 -0.24 7.73
CA VAL A 204 2.15 -1.15 6.64
C VAL A 204 1.91 -2.55 7.18
N ASN A 205 0.78 -3.16 6.85
CA ASN A 205 0.54 -4.58 7.09
C ASN A 205 0.23 -5.29 5.77
N TYR A 206 1.17 -6.13 5.34
CA TYR A 206 1.03 -7.01 4.19
C TYR A 206 0.86 -8.44 4.67
N LEU A 207 -0.16 -9.13 4.17
CA LEU A 207 -0.46 -10.50 4.52
C LEU A 207 -0.74 -11.30 3.24
N ALA A 208 0.01 -12.38 3.03
CA ALA A 208 -0.24 -13.37 2.00
C ALA A 208 -0.56 -14.72 2.62
N ARG A 209 -1.81 -15.18 2.51
CA ARG A 209 -2.25 -16.53 2.89
C ARG A 209 -2.09 -17.45 1.68
N MET A 210 -1.24 -18.47 1.79
CA MET A 210 -0.91 -19.36 0.68
C MET A 210 -1.55 -20.74 0.87
N HIS A 211 -2.83 -20.87 0.53
CA HIS A 211 -3.57 -22.14 0.64
C HIS A 211 -3.46 -23.03 -0.61
N GLY A 212 -3.34 -22.42 -1.80
CA GLY A 212 -3.26 -23.15 -3.07
C GLY A 212 -1.92 -23.85 -3.27
N CYS A 213 -1.95 -25.07 -3.83
CA CYS A 213 -0.74 -25.77 -4.26
C CYS A 213 -0.01 -24.98 -5.36
N ASP A 214 1.32 -25.05 -5.38
CA ASP A 214 2.19 -24.37 -6.37
C ASP A 214 1.95 -22.85 -6.49
N SER A 215 1.36 -22.22 -5.47
CA SER A 215 1.17 -20.77 -5.42
C SER A 215 2.50 -20.03 -5.26
N ARG A 216 2.58 -18.79 -5.75
CA ARG A 216 3.77 -17.93 -5.63
C ARG A 216 3.41 -16.56 -5.09
N CYS A 217 4.18 -16.06 -4.14
CA CYS A 217 4.02 -14.69 -3.65
C CYS A 217 5.39 -14.02 -3.55
N ASP A 218 5.52 -12.84 -4.13
CA ASP A 218 6.70 -12.00 -4.02
C ASP A 218 6.28 -10.64 -3.44
N ILE A 219 6.77 -10.31 -2.26
CA ILE A 219 6.60 -9.02 -1.59
C ILE A 219 7.91 -8.24 -1.72
N SER A 220 7.85 -7.02 -2.25
CA SER A 220 9.02 -6.14 -2.36
C SER A 220 8.69 -4.75 -1.82
N ILE A 221 9.41 -4.34 -0.78
CA ILE A 221 9.21 -3.08 -0.09
C ILE A 221 10.51 -2.28 -0.21
N SER A 222 10.44 -1.09 -0.81
CA SER A 222 11.62 -0.24 -0.97
C SER A 222 11.29 1.22 -0.65
N GLY A 223 12.10 1.89 0.15
CA GLY A 223 11.82 3.30 0.41
C GLY A 223 12.91 4.09 1.10
N VAL A 224 12.63 5.39 1.22
CA VAL A 224 13.52 6.38 1.82
C VAL A 224 12.86 6.99 3.05
N LEU A 225 13.59 7.02 4.15
CA LEU A 225 13.18 7.66 5.39
C LEU A 225 14.08 8.88 5.63
N GLU A 226 13.51 10.08 5.59
CA GLU A 226 14.25 11.33 5.76
C GLU A 226 13.98 11.97 7.14
N ASN A 227 15.01 12.58 7.74
CA ASN A 227 14.94 13.35 8.98
C ASN A 227 14.49 12.52 10.21
N GLY A 228 13.27 12.74 10.73
CA GLY A 228 12.69 12.07 11.89
C GLY A 228 11.60 11.04 11.53
N ALA A 229 11.51 10.66 10.26
CA ALA A 229 10.48 9.81 9.72
C ALA A 229 10.39 8.48 10.46
N LYS A 230 9.17 7.97 10.63
CA LYS A 230 8.91 6.71 11.34
C LYS A 230 8.19 5.74 10.43
N LYS A 231 8.67 4.51 10.37
CA LYS A 231 8.08 3.44 9.60
C LYS A 231 7.93 2.18 10.42
N THR A 232 6.78 1.54 10.36
CA THR A 232 6.56 0.17 10.81
C THR A 232 6.02 -0.67 9.66
N VAL A 233 6.65 -1.79 9.36
CA VAL A 233 6.18 -2.78 8.39
C VAL A 233 5.99 -4.08 9.13
N ARG A 234 4.85 -4.72 8.90
CA ARG A 234 4.63 -6.15 9.12
C ARG A 234 4.33 -6.76 7.77
N ASP A 235 5.09 -7.76 7.41
CA ASP A 235 5.01 -8.47 6.14
C ASP A 235 4.98 -9.95 6.47
N THR A 236 3.80 -10.54 6.30
CA THR A 236 3.52 -11.92 6.69
C THR A 236 3.26 -12.77 5.46
N ILE A 237 4.07 -13.79 5.28
CA ILE A 237 3.82 -14.90 4.36
C ILE A 237 3.39 -16.10 5.21
N ASP A 238 2.17 -16.55 4.99
CA ASP A 238 1.61 -17.73 5.65
C ASP A 238 1.53 -18.90 4.68
N LEU A 239 2.50 -19.80 4.77
CA LEU A 239 2.59 -21.06 4.03
C LEU A 239 1.71 -22.10 4.73
N ALA A 240 0.40 -21.97 4.48
CA ALA A 240 -0.63 -22.72 5.16
C ALA A 240 -0.64 -24.22 4.79
N HIS A 241 -1.08 -25.04 5.74
CA HIS A 241 -1.23 -26.48 5.54
C HIS A 241 -2.08 -26.81 4.29
N GLY A 242 -1.60 -27.72 3.44
CA GLY A 242 -2.23 -28.07 2.17
C GLY A 242 -1.73 -27.27 0.97
N GLY A 243 -1.03 -26.14 1.18
CA GLY A 243 -0.39 -25.31 0.16
C GLY A 243 0.88 -25.91 -0.44
N LYS A 244 0.87 -27.20 -0.79
CA LYS A 244 2.08 -27.92 -1.22
C LYS A 244 2.77 -27.26 -2.40
N ARG A 245 4.09 -27.20 -2.34
CA ARG A 245 5.01 -26.53 -3.25
C ARG A 245 4.79 -25.02 -3.36
N ALA A 246 4.03 -24.39 -2.45
CA ALA A 246 3.95 -22.94 -2.36
C ALA A 246 5.33 -22.34 -2.11
N ARG A 247 5.59 -21.17 -2.70
CA ARG A 247 6.83 -20.42 -2.45
C ARG A 247 6.53 -18.95 -2.24
N GLY A 248 6.91 -18.44 -1.09
CA GLY A 248 6.81 -17.03 -0.76
C GLY A 248 8.19 -16.41 -0.64
N ARG A 249 8.34 -15.17 -1.08
CA ARG A 249 9.53 -14.36 -0.88
C ARG A 249 9.11 -12.97 -0.41
N GLU A 250 9.83 -12.45 0.56
CA GLU A 250 9.76 -11.03 0.91
C GLU A 250 11.15 -10.39 0.94
N ASP A 251 11.22 -9.15 0.45
CA ASP A 251 12.45 -8.37 0.32
C ASP A 251 12.19 -6.91 0.70
N GLU A 252 12.97 -6.39 1.65
CA GLU A 252 12.92 -5.00 2.07
C GLU A 252 14.25 -4.28 1.81
N THR A 253 14.21 -3.10 1.18
CA THR A 253 15.36 -2.20 1.03
C THR A 253 15.03 -0.80 1.56
N VAL A 254 15.70 -0.35 2.61
CA VAL A 254 15.44 0.96 3.25
C VAL A 254 16.69 1.83 3.25
N LEU A 255 16.56 3.02 2.65
CA LEU A 255 17.56 4.09 2.77
C LEU A 255 17.22 4.99 3.96
N LEU A 256 18.13 5.06 4.92
CA LEU A 256 18.06 5.95 6.08
C LEU A 256 18.80 7.27 5.77
N ALA A 257 18.04 8.36 5.66
CA ALA A 257 18.51 9.69 5.33
C ALA A 257 18.20 10.71 6.45
N GLY A 258 18.66 10.42 7.67
CA GLY A 258 18.52 11.31 8.82
C GLY A 258 18.93 10.64 10.14
N ASP A 259 19.23 11.46 11.15
CA ASP A 259 19.76 11.00 12.45
C ASP A 259 18.68 10.52 13.44
N HIS A 260 17.40 10.78 13.15
CA HIS A 260 16.27 10.50 14.04
C HIS A 260 15.21 9.60 13.41
N VAL A 261 15.56 8.92 12.33
CA VAL A 261 14.69 7.97 11.65
C VAL A 261 14.42 6.76 12.55
N VAL A 262 13.17 6.31 12.57
CA VAL A 262 12.77 5.05 13.20
C VAL A 262 12.28 4.09 12.13
N ASN A 263 13.05 3.04 11.87
CA ASN A 263 12.63 1.92 11.03
C ASN A 263 12.34 0.70 11.88
N LYS A 264 11.11 0.20 11.85
CA LYS A 264 10.69 -1.08 12.43
C LYS A 264 10.22 -2.00 11.30
N SER A 265 10.83 -3.17 11.19
CA SER A 265 10.45 -4.18 10.20
C SER A 265 10.20 -5.49 10.91
N LEU A 266 9.05 -6.11 10.63
CA LEU A 266 8.65 -7.39 11.18
C LEU A 266 8.28 -8.36 10.05
N PRO A 267 9.30 -8.93 9.38
CA PRO A 267 9.13 -10.06 8.48
C PRO A 267 8.68 -11.29 9.26
N VAL A 268 7.62 -11.94 8.79
CA VAL A 268 7.06 -13.15 9.39
C VAL A 268 6.78 -14.18 8.31
N ILE A 269 7.48 -15.31 8.37
CA ILE A 269 7.15 -16.48 7.57
C ILE A 269 6.56 -17.54 8.52
N LEU A 270 5.27 -17.81 8.38
CA LEU A 270 4.59 -18.89 9.08
C LEU A 270 4.59 -20.12 8.17
N CYS A 271 5.07 -21.26 8.68
CA CYS A 271 5.12 -22.51 7.93
C CYS A 271 4.34 -23.60 8.66
N ASP A 272 3.23 -24.04 8.06
CA ASP A 272 2.40 -25.15 8.55
C ASP A 272 2.29 -26.30 7.51
N GLU A 273 3.11 -26.25 6.45
CA GLU A 273 3.26 -27.28 5.44
C GLU A 273 4.75 -27.65 5.28
N ASP A 274 5.05 -28.92 4.98
CA ASP A 274 6.43 -29.41 4.90
C ASP A 274 7.06 -29.12 3.53
N ASP A 275 6.29 -29.27 2.44
CA ASP A 275 6.74 -29.11 1.05
C ASP A 275 6.57 -27.65 0.59
N VAL A 276 7.24 -26.70 1.24
CA VAL A 276 7.15 -25.26 0.91
C VAL A 276 8.52 -24.58 0.99
N ALA A 277 8.63 -23.37 0.45
CA ALA A 277 9.81 -22.53 0.62
C ALA A 277 9.42 -21.09 0.95
N GLY A 278 10.10 -20.50 1.92
CA GLY A 278 9.97 -19.10 2.29
C GLY A 278 11.35 -18.45 2.30
N ASP A 279 11.50 -17.33 1.60
CA ASP A 279 12.74 -16.53 1.57
C ASP A 279 12.49 -15.13 2.12
N HIS A 280 13.39 -14.64 2.96
CA HIS A 280 13.40 -13.27 3.49
C HIS A 280 14.72 -12.57 3.16
N GLY A 281 14.63 -11.31 2.72
CA GLY A 281 15.77 -10.40 2.62
C GLY A 281 15.45 -9.03 3.21
N ALA A 282 16.38 -8.46 3.97
CA ALA A 282 16.29 -7.06 4.39
C ALA A 282 17.64 -6.35 4.31
N THR A 283 17.67 -5.19 3.66
CA THR A 283 18.82 -4.30 3.57
C THR A 283 18.43 -2.93 4.08
N ILE A 284 18.94 -2.55 5.24
CA ILE A 284 18.68 -1.26 5.87
C ILE A 284 19.99 -0.54 6.07
N GLY A 285 20.12 0.69 5.56
CA GLY A 285 21.36 1.44 5.72
C GLY A 285 21.30 2.87 5.19
N SER A 286 22.37 3.60 5.42
CA SER A 286 22.60 4.93 4.86
C SER A 286 23.63 4.87 3.74
N LEU A 287 23.73 5.94 2.95
CA LEU A 287 24.85 6.09 2.02
C LEU A 287 26.17 6.11 2.79
N SER A 288 27.11 5.27 2.39
CA SER A 288 28.46 5.26 2.95
C SER A 288 29.20 6.55 2.61
N GLN A 289 30.20 6.91 3.42
CA GLN A 289 31.04 8.07 3.14
C GLN A 289 31.79 7.96 1.81
N GLU A 290 32.15 6.75 1.39
CA GLU A 290 32.76 6.51 0.07
C GLU A 290 31.79 6.84 -1.07
N GLN A 291 30.54 6.37 -0.97
CA GLN A 291 29.49 6.71 -1.94
C GLN A 291 29.22 8.22 -1.99
N LEU A 292 29.11 8.87 -0.82
CA LEU A 292 28.93 10.32 -0.74
C LEU A 292 30.12 11.08 -1.32
N SER A 293 31.35 10.67 -1.03
CA SER A 293 32.56 11.29 -1.58
C SER A 293 32.60 11.16 -3.11
N TYR A 294 32.25 9.98 -3.64
CA TYR A 294 32.19 9.74 -5.08
C TYR A 294 31.13 10.61 -5.80
N LEU A 295 29.99 10.86 -5.15
CA LEU A 295 28.94 11.75 -5.66
C LEU A 295 29.34 13.23 -5.52
N ALA A 296 30.03 13.60 -4.44
CA ALA A 296 30.59 14.93 -4.24
C ALA A 296 31.63 15.29 -5.31
N ASP A 297 32.48 14.34 -5.71
CA ASP A 297 33.42 14.50 -6.83
C ASP A 297 32.70 14.77 -8.17
N ARG A 298 31.41 14.42 -8.28
CA ARG A 298 30.54 14.72 -9.43
C ARG A 298 29.72 15.99 -9.27
N GLY A 299 29.98 16.75 -8.21
CA GLY A 299 29.33 18.03 -7.94
C GLY A 299 28.02 17.93 -7.17
N LEU A 300 27.63 16.75 -6.67
CA LEU A 300 26.42 16.59 -5.87
C LEU A 300 26.70 16.84 -4.39
N VAL A 301 25.92 17.73 -3.78
CA VAL A 301 25.93 17.85 -2.32
C VAL A 301 25.15 16.68 -1.70
N PRO A 302 25.37 16.34 -0.41
CA PRO A 302 24.71 15.19 0.24
C PRO A 302 23.18 15.19 0.12
N ALA A 303 22.54 16.37 0.17
CA ALA A 303 21.10 16.50 -0.01
C ALA A 303 20.64 16.10 -1.42
N GLU A 304 21.41 16.42 -2.46
CA GLU A 304 21.13 16.04 -3.84
C GLU A 304 21.36 14.54 -4.06
N ALA A 305 22.38 13.97 -3.42
CA ALA A 305 22.63 12.53 -3.44
C ALA A 305 21.44 11.73 -2.87
N THR A 306 20.90 12.15 -1.72
CA THR A 306 19.67 11.56 -1.15
C THR A 306 18.47 11.76 -2.07
N ALA A 307 18.34 12.95 -2.67
CA ALA A 307 17.23 13.28 -3.56
C ALA A 307 17.15 12.36 -4.79
N LEU A 308 18.26 11.80 -5.27
CA LEU A 308 18.23 10.79 -6.35
C LEU A 308 17.37 9.57 -5.99
N PHE A 309 17.47 9.09 -4.75
CA PHE A 309 16.72 7.93 -4.29
C PHE A 309 15.26 8.28 -3.98
N SER A 310 15.02 9.43 -3.34
CA SER A 310 13.65 9.83 -3.01
C SER A 310 12.85 10.24 -4.26
N ARG A 311 13.48 10.85 -5.27
CA ARG A 311 12.84 11.15 -6.57
C ARG A 311 12.51 9.90 -7.36
N ALA A 312 13.36 8.88 -7.33
CA ALA A 312 13.10 7.62 -8.02
C ALA A 312 11.79 6.92 -7.57
N VAL A 313 11.30 7.21 -6.36
CA VAL A 313 9.97 6.76 -5.91
C VAL A 313 8.87 7.47 -6.68
N ALA A 314 8.97 8.79 -6.87
CA ALA A 314 8.01 9.58 -7.64
C ALA A 314 8.08 9.27 -9.14
N ASP A 315 9.27 9.04 -9.68
CA ASP A 315 9.46 8.66 -11.08
C ASP A 315 8.78 7.31 -11.38
N ASP A 316 9.00 6.32 -10.52
CA ASP A 316 8.37 4.98 -10.66
C ASP A 316 6.85 5.07 -10.51
N ALA A 317 6.36 5.86 -9.54
CA ALA A 317 4.93 6.13 -9.37
C ALA A 317 4.34 6.76 -10.64
N HIS A 318 5.01 7.78 -11.19
CA HIS A 318 4.55 8.52 -12.36
C HIS A 318 4.52 7.66 -13.63
N ALA A 319 5.52 6.79 -13.81
CA ALA A 319 5.61 5.87 -14.95
C ALA A 319 4.45 4.88 -14.99
N HIS A 320 3.96 4.42 -13.83
CA HIS A 320 2.87 3.45 -13.74
C HIS A 320 1.48 4.10 -13.56
N ALA A 321 1.42 5.37 -13.16
CA ALA A 321 0.18 6.10 -12.92
C ALA A 321 -0.59 6.42 -14.22
N ASP A 322 -1.92 6.56 -14.09
CA ASP A 322 -2.75 7.12 -15.16
C ASP A 322 -2.66 8.65 -15.21
N SER A 323 -3.25 9.27 -16.25
CA SER A 323 -3.14 10.72 -16.47
C SER A 323 -3.76 11.58 -15.35
N ALA A 324 -4.71 11.06 -14.58
CA ALA A 324 -5.29 11.77 -13.45
C ALA A 324 -4.34 11.70 -12.25
N THR A 325 -3.84 10.50 -11.93
CA THR A 325 -2.90 10.27 -10.82
C THR A 325 -1.55 10.96 -11.05
N ARG A 326 -1.05 11.02 -12.30
CA ARG A 326 0.19 11.74 -12.64
C ARG A 326 0.16 13.22 -12.24
N LYS A 327 -0.99 13.89 -12.36
CA LYS A 327 -1.15 15.29 -11.91
C LYS A 327 -0.95 15.43 -10.40
N ILE A 328 -1.47 14.47 -9.63
CA ILE A 328 -1.31 14.43 -8.17
C ILE A 328 0.16 14.17 -7.80
N ILE A 329 0.82 13.24 -8.48
CA ILE A 329 2.25 12.97 -8.28
C ILE A 329 3.10 14.21 -8.57
N ARG A 330 2.81 14.95 -9.65
CA ARG A 330 3.52 16.20 -9.96
C ARG A 330 3.27 17.29 -8.91
N ALA A 331 2.04 17.43 -8.43
CA ALA A 331 1.72 18.37 -7.36
C ALA A 331 2.48 18.02 -6.06
N ALA A 332 2.55 16.73 -5.72
CA ALA A 332 3.35 16.25 -4.59
C ALA A 332 4.85 16.50 -4.81
N ALA A 333 5.37 16.20 -6.01
CA ALA A 333 6.78 16.42 -6.35
C ALA A 333 7.18 17.89 -6.25
N GLN A 334 6.29 18.80 -6.69
CA GLN A 334 6.49 20.24 -6.56
C GLN A 334 6.62 20.68 -5.10
N LEU A 335 5.81 20.09 -4.20
CA LEU A 335 5.82 20.40 -2.78
C LEU A 335 7.02 19.78 -2.06
N ILE A 336 7.39 18.54 -2.40
CA ILE A 336 8.46 17.79 -1.74
C ILE A 336 9.84 18.35 -2.11
N TRP A 337 10.06 18.62 -3.39
CA TRP A 337 11.36 19.06 -3.93
C TRP A 337 11.30 20.50 -4.44
N ASN A 338 10.73 20.72 -5.62
CA ASN A 338 10.55 22.03 -6.27
C ASN A 338 9.82 21.89 -7.61
N ALA A 339 9.56 23.04 -8.25
CA ALA A 339 8.91 23.11 -9.56
C ALA A 339 9.71 22.43 -10.69
N ASP A 340 11.05 22.43 -10.63
CA ASP A 340 11.88 21.83 -11.68
C ASP A 340 11.67 20.32 -11.75
N VAL A 341 11.58 19.64 -10.60
CA VAL A 341 11.29 18.19 -10.54
C VAL A 341 9.90 17.88 -11.09
N ALA A 342 8.90 18.69 -10.76
CA ALA A 342 7.55 18.50 -11.29
C ALA A 342 7.51 18.70 -12.82
N GLN A 343 8.33 19.62 -13.35
CA GLN A 343 8.48 19.86 -14.78
C GLN A 343 9.21 18.70 -15.47
N GLU A 344 10.25 18.12 -14.86
CA GLU A 344 10.96 16.93 -15.37
C GLU A 344 9.98 15.76 -15.56
N LEU A 345 9.13 15.49 -14.56
CA LEU A 345 8.08 14.46 -14.67
C LEU A 345 7.09 14.75 -15.79
N GLN A 346 6.70 16.01 -15.99
CA GLN A 346 5.83 16.40 -17.08
C GLN A 346 6.49 16.18 -18.45
N CYS A 347 7.76 16.56 -18.62
CA CYS A 347 8.47 16.34 -19.88
C CYS A 347 8.62 14.84 -20.18
N ALA A 348 8.86 14.00 -19.16
CA ALA A 348 8.89 12.55 -19.33
C ALA A 348 7.53 11.96 -19.78
N GLU A 349 6.40 12.60 -19.44
CA GLU A 349 5.08 12.21 -19.96
C GLU A 349 4.96 12.47 -21.48
N GLU A 350 5.41 13.65 -21.92
CA GLU A 350 5.34 14.07 -23.33
C GLU A 350 6.20 13.19 -24.26
N ASP A 351 7.23 12.53 -23.73
CA ASP A 351 8.08 11.59 -24.48
C ASP A 351 7.51 10.15 -24.54
N MET A 352 6.48 9.81 -23.75
CA MET A 352 5.85 8.49 -23.72
C MET A 352 4.63 8.34 -24.66
N ASP A 353 4.02 9.45 -25.06
CA ASP A 353 2.82 9.51 -25.93
C ASP A 353 3.18 9.62 -27.43
#